data_AF-A0A1V4M631-F1
#
_entry.id   AF-A0A1V4M631-F1
#
_cell.length_a   1.000
_cell.length_b   1.000
_cell.length_c   1.000
_cell.angle_alpha   90.00
_cell.angle_beta   90.00
_cell.angle_gamma   90.00
#
_symmetry.space_group_name_H-M   'P 1'
#
loop_
_entity.id
_entity.type
_entity.pdbx_description
1 polymer ?
#
loop_
_entity_poly.entity_id
_entity_poly.type
_entity_poly.pdbx_seq_one_letter_code
_entity_poly.pdbx_strand_id
1 'polypeptide(L)'
;MQYGKGLLAQIIYLNQYQLIPYNRIAEYFEDLYSLKISEATIFNALETIFELLGPAEQATISKLLNAKTLHVDETGMRVEGKRRWLHVVSTAFYTNYNWHVKRGSIATEEIGILPRFKGTMVHDFWQPYYHYGCHHTISIISASCKAFLS
;
A
#
# COMPACT_ATOMS: atom_id res chain seq x y z
N MET A 1 27.33 -13.68 9.67
CA MET A 1 26.40 -14.65 10.28
C MET A 1 25.14 -14.64 9.42
N GLN A 2 24.69 -15.79 8.89
CA GLN A 2 23.53 -15.85 7.99
C GLN A 2 22.36 -16.48 8.73
N TYR A 3 21.26 -15.72 8.89
CA TYR A 3 20.04 -16.22 9.55
C TYR A 3 19.27 -17.15 8.62
N GLY A 4 18.65 -18.19 9.19
CA GLY A 4 17.82 -19.13 8.45
C GLY A 4 16.53 -18.47 7.93
N LYS A 5 16.00 -18.99 6.81
CA LYS A 5 14.78 -18.46 6.15
C LYS A 5 13.57 -18.39 7.09
N GLY A 6 13.42 -19.34 8.01
CA GLY A 6 12.32 -19.34 8.98
C GLY A 6 12.36 -18.16 9.94
N LEU A 7 13.56 -17.80 10.44
CA LEU A 7 13.73 -16.66 11.34
C LEU A 7 13.47 -15.33 10.61
N LEU A 8 13.97 -15.20 9.38
CA LEU A 8 13.66 -14.03 8.54
C LEU A 8 12.15 -13.89 8.35
N ALA A 9 11.47 -14.95 7.94
CA ALA A 9 10.01 -14.95 7.73
C ALA A 9 9.24 -14.49 8.97
N GLN A 10 9.68 -14.90 10.16
CA GLN A 10 9.08 -14.47 11.42
C GLN A 10 9.33 -12.97 11.70
N ILE A 11 10.54 -12.46 11.47
CA ILE A 11 10.83 -11.01 11.58
C ILE A 11 9.89 -10.22 10.66
N ILE A 12 9.78 -10.64 9.41
CA ILE A 12 8.95 -9.96 8.40
C ILE A 12 7.48 -9.99 8.81
N TYR A 13 6.98 -11.15 9.27
CA TYR A 13 5.61 -11.30 9.72
C TYR A 13 5.29 -10.40 10.92
N LEU A 14 6.17 -10.37 11.93
CA LEU A 14 5.99 -9.52 13.11
C LEU A 14 5.99 -8.04 12.74
N ASN A 15 6.87 -7.63 11.82
CA ASN A 15 6.96 -6.23 11.44
C ASN A 15 5.85 -5.77 10.48
N GLN A 16 5.62 -6.51 9.40
CA GLN A 16 4.75 -6.08 8.30
C GLN A 16 3.28 -6.46 8.51
N TYR A 17 3.01 -7.57 9.20
CA TYR A 17 1.64 -8.03 9.44
C TYR A 17 1.15 -7.70 10.86
N GLN A 18 1.98 -7.91 11.87
CA GLN A 18 1.63 -7.59 13.27
C GLN A 18 1.99 -6.14 13.67
N LEU A 19 2.64 -5.39 12.78
CA LEU A 19 2.99 -3.97 12.97
C LEU A 19 3.86 -3.71 14.22
N ILE A 20 4.70 -4.68 14.59
CA ILE A 20 5.57 -4.57 15.76
C ILE A 20 6.82 -3.73 15.41
N PRO A 21 7.15 -2.69 16.20
CA PRO A 21 8.35 -1.87 16.00
C PRO A 21 9.65 -2.67 16.16
N TYR A 22 10.74 -2.20 15.53
CA TYR A 22 12.02 -2.92 15.49
C TYR A 22 12.57 -3.26 16.88
N ASN A 23 12.56 -2.30 17.82
CA ASN A 23 13.03 -2.54 19.19
C ASN A 23 12.25 -3.68 19.88
N ARG A 24 10.93 -3.73 19.68
CA ARG A 24 10.07 -4.78 20.26
C ARG A 24 10.30 -6.14 19.59
N ILE A 25 10.65 -6.16 18.31
CA ILE A 25 11.08 -7.38 17.62
C ILE A 25 12.43 -7.85 18.16
N ALA A 26 13.40 -6.94 18.35
CA ALA A 26 14.69 -7.29 18.92
C ALA A 26 14.55 -7.90 20.33
N GLU A 27 13.75 -7.27 21.20
CA GLU A 27 13.39 -7.80 22.52
C GLU A 27 12.72 -9.18 22.42
N TYR A 28 11.74 -9.36 21.52
CA TYR A 28 11.06 -10.64 21.32
C TYR A 28 12.03 -11.79 20.99
N PHE A 29 13.04 -11.54 20.16
CA PHE A 29 14.02 -12.57 19.79
C PHE A 29 15.05 -12.84 20.89
N GLU A 30 15.40 -11.83 21.68
CA GLU A 30 16.26 -12.01 22.86
C GLU A 30 15.53 -12.82 23.94
N ASP A 31 14.28 -12.49 24.24
CA ASP A 31 13.50 -13.13 25.31
C ASP A 31 13.19 -14.61 25.00
N LEU A 32 12.80 -14.93 23.77
CA LEU A 32 12.32 -16.28 23.42
C LEU A 32 13.41 -17.20 22.87
N TYR A 33 14.40 -16.64 22.19
CA TYR A 33 15.44 -17.42 21.50
C TYR A 33 16.85 -17.12 22.00
N SER A 34 17.01 -16.18 22.95
CA SER A 34 18.33 -15.68 23.39
C SER A 34 19.19 -15.18 22.21
N LEU A 35 18.53 -14.69 21.15
CA LEU A 35 19.16 -14.18 19.94
C LEU A 35 19.10 -12.66 19.91
N LYS A 36 20.28 -12.02 19.99
CA LYS A 36 20.40 -10.57 19.85
C LYS A 36 20.35 -10.17 18.38
N ILE A 37 19.25 -9.57 17.97
CA ILE A 37 19.05 -9.08 16.60
C ILE A 37 19.16 -7.56 16.60
N SER A 38 19.97 -7.01 15.69
CA SER A 38 20.07 -5.57 15.50
C SER A 38 18.96 -5.03 14.61
N GLU A 39 18.60 -3.76 14.77
CA GLU A 39 17.68 -3.06 13.85
C GLU A 39 18.15 -3.15 12.39
N ALA A 40 19.46 -3.07 12.15
CA ALA A 40 20.05 -3.22 10.82
C ALA A 40 19.76 -4.61 10.21
N THR A 41 19.71 -5.66 11.04
CA THR A 41 19.35 -7.02 10.57
C THR A 41 17.88 -7.06 10.14
N ILE A 42 16.99 -6.46 10.94
CA ILE A 42 15.55 -6.37 10.63
C ILE A 42 15.35 -5.58 9.33
N PHE A 43 16.01 -4.43 9.20
CA PHE A 43 15.97 -3.60 8.01
C PHE A 43 16.45 -4.36 6.76
N ASN A 44 17.61 -5.01 6.82
CA ASN A 44 18.13 -5.79 5.69
C ASN A 44 17.20 -6.96 5.30
N ALA A 45 16.52 -7.58 6.26
CA ALA A 45 15.53 -8.63 6.00
C ALA A 45 14.32 -8.07 5.23
N LEU A 46 13.84 -6.89 5.61
CA LEU A 46 12.73 -6.20 4.94
C LEU A 46 13.12 -5.77 3.52
N GLU A 47 14.29 -5.16 3.34
CA GLU A 47 14.83 -4.80 2.02
C GLU A 47 14.94 -6.01 1.09
N THR A 48 15.45 -7.13 1.61
CA THR A 48 15.57 -8.37 0.82
C THR A 48 14.21 -8.85 0.32
N ILE A 49 13.17 -8.78 1.16
CA ILE A 49 11.81 -9.17 0.76
C ILE A 49 11.19 -8.16 -0.18
N PHE A 50 11.41 -6.87 0.06
CA PHE A 50 10.90 -5.82 -0.80
C PHE A 50 11.32 -6.06 -2.26
N GLU A 51 12.61 -6.34 -2.49
CA GLU A 51 13.12 -6.68 -3.82
C GLU A 51 12.50 -7.96 -4.39
N LEU A 52 12.28 -8.97 -3.55
CA LEU A 52 11.65 -10.23 -3.97
C LEU A 52 10.15 -10.11 -4.27
N LEU A 53 9.47 -9.10 -3.73
CA LEU A 53 8.04 -8.88 -3.92
C LEU A 53 7.71 -8.18 -5.24
N GLY A 54 8.68 -7.59 -5.94
CA GLY A 54 8.48 -6.87 -7.20
C GLY A 54 7.62 -7.65 -8.22
N PRO A 55 7.91 -8.94 -8.52
CA PRO A 55 7.07 -9.73 -9.43
C PRO A 55 5.63 -9.92 -8.96
N ALA A 56 5.41 -10.08 -7.64
CA ALA A 56 4.07 -10.23 -7.07
C ALA A 56 3.28 -8.91 -7.14
N GLU A 57 3.96 -7.79 -6.93
CA GLU A 57 3.37 -6.46 -7.11
C GLU A 57 2.97 -6.24 -8.58
N GLN A 58 3.85 -6.53 -9.53
CA GLN A 58 3.56 -6.40 -10.96
C GLN A 58 2.41 -7.31 -11.41
N ALA A 59 2.33 -8.54 -10.86
CA ALA A 59 1.19 -9.42 -11.10
C ALA A 59 -0.12 -8.83 -10.55
N THR A 60 -0.06 -8.19 -9.37
CA THR A 60 -1.21 -7.51 -8.77
C THR A 60 -1.67 -6.33 -9.63
N ILE A 61 -0.74 -5.47 -10.08
CA ILE A 61 -1.02 -4.35 -10.98
C ILE A 61 -1.66 -4.85 -12.29
N SER A 62 -1.11 -5.92 -12.88
CA SER A 62 -1.64 -6.51 -14.10
C SER A 62 -3.08 -7.01 -13.94
N LYS A 63 -3.41 -7.59 -12.77
CA LYS A 63 -4.77 -8.03 -12.47
C LYS A 63 -5.73 -6.87 -12.21
N LEU A 64 -5.26 -5.79 -11.58
CA LEU A 64 -6.03 -4.56 -11.41
C LEU A 64 -6.37 -3.91 -12.76
N LEU A 65 -5.41 -3.83 -13.68
CA LEU A 65 -5.63 -3.26 -15.01
C LEU A 65 -6.63 -4.04 -15.86
N ASN A 66 -6.71 -5.36 -15.66
CA ASN A 66 -7.65 -6.24 -16.36
C ASN A 66 -9.01 -6.39 -15.64
N ALA A 67 -9.19 -5.75 -14.48
CA ALA A 67 -10.45 -5.80 -13.76
C ALA A 67 -11.56 -5.03 -14.50
N LYS A 68 -12.81 -5.46 -14.32
CA LYS A 68 -13.96 -4.70 -14.85
C LYS A 68 -14.21 -3.42 -14.07
N THR A 69 -13.95 -3.47 -12.76
CA THR A 69 -14.26 -2.38 -11.82
C THR A 69 -13.09 -2.19 -10.87
N LEU A 70 -12.69 -0.94 -10.65
CA LEU A 70 -11.70 -0.54 -9.65
C LEU A 70 -12.33 0.39 -8.64
N HIS A 71 -11.97 0.22 -7.37
CA HIS A 71 -12.25 1.16 -6.29
C HIS A 71 -10.98 1.96 -6.01
N VAL A 72 -11.11 3.28 -6.04
CA VAL A 72 -9.99 4.20 -5.86
C VAL A 72 -10.26 5.11 -4.68
N ASP A 73 -9.26 5.28 -3.82
CA ASP A 73 -9.29 6.18 -2.68
C ASP A 73 -7.91 6.81 -2.44
N GLU A 74 -7.89 7.94 -1.74
CA GLU A 74 -6.67 8.64 -1.35
C GLU A 74 -6.76 9.09 0.10
N THR A 75 -5.90 8.51 0.93
CA THR A 75 -5.83 8.83 2.36
C THR A 75 -4.56 9.59 2.68
N GLY A 76 -4.70 10.70 3.42
CA GLY A 76 -3.54 11.46 3.90
C GLY A 76 -2.82 10.75 5.04
N MET A 77 -1.49 10.68 4.98
CA MET A 77 -0.64 10.17 6.06
C MET A 77 0.45 11.17 6.44
N ARG A 78 1.05 11.04 7.62
CA ARG A 78 2.18 11.87 8.05
C ARG A 78 3.44 11.03 8.14
N VAL A 79 4.48 11.47 7.42
CA VAL A 79 5.82 10.91 7.50
C VAL A 79 6.73 12.05 7.95
N GLU A 80 7.37 11.89 9.11
CA GLU A 80 8.22 12.92 9.72
C GLU A 80 7.53 14.29 9.82
N GLY A 81 6.26 14.31 10.23
CA GLY A 81 5.45 15.53 10.35
C GLY A 81 4.94 16.12 9.04
N LYS A 82 5.50 15.71 7.88
CA LYS A 82 5.09 16.17 6.55
C LYS A 82 3.91 15.33 6.04
N ARG A 83 2.92 15.99 5.45
CA ARG A 83 1.77 15.32 4.83
C ARG A 83 2.21 14.62 3.54
N ARG A 84 1.89 13.35 3.42
CA ARG A 84 1.99 12.51 2.23
C ARG A 84 0.62 11.90 1.95
N TRP A 85 0.46 11.29 0.79
CA TRP A 85 -0.81 10.70 0.35
C TRP A 85 -0.59 9.23 0.02
N LEU A 86 -1.44 8.37 0.55
CA LEU A 86 -1.52 6.97 0.20
C LEU A 86 -2.65 6.81 -0.82
N HIS A 87 -2.29 6.40 -2.02
CA HIS A 87 -3.18 6.08 -3.12
C HIS A 87 -3.54 4.61 -3.06
N VAL A 88 -4.83 4.31 -3.02
CA VAL A 88 -5.36 2.95 -2.94
C VAL A 88 -6.08 2.65 -4.24
N VAL A 89 -5.69 1.54 -4.89
CA VAL A 89 -6.42 0.99 -6.03
C VAL A 89 -6.76 -0.46 -5.73
N SER A 90 -8.04 -0.79 -5.74
CA SER A 90 -8.49 -2.11 -5.29
C SER A 90 -9.66 -2.69 -6.08
N THR A 91 -9.79 -4.00 -5.94
CA THR A 91 -10.92 -4.83 -6.36
C THR A 91 -11.35 -5.67 -5.15
N ALA A 92 -12.32 -6.57 -5.32
CA ALA A 92 -12.68 -7.53 -4.27
C ALA A 92 -11.53 -8.46 -3.85
N PHE A 93 -10.48 -8.63 -4.66
CA PHE A 93 -9.41 -9.62 -4.42
C PHE A 93 -8.00 -9.06 -4.39
N TYR A 94 -7.78 -7.89 -5.01
CA TYR A 94 -6.46 -7.31 -5.21
C TYR A 94 -6.47 -5.87 -4.76
N THR A 95 -5.44 -5.48 -4.03
CA THR A 95 -5.23 -4.11 -3.56
C THR A 95 -3.80 -3.71 -3.81
N ASN A 96 -3.61 -2.49 -4.29
CA ASN A 96 -2.31 -1.86 -4.43
C ASN A 96 -2.31 -0.55 -3.64
N TYR A 97 -1.23 -0.35 -2.90
CA TYR A 97 -0.97 0.83 -2.09
C TYR A 97 0.25 1.54 -2.65
N ASN A 98 0.11 2.80 -3.00
CA ASN A 98 1.21 3.61 -3.50
C ASN A 98 1.26 4.93 -2.74
N TRP A 99 2.39 5.25 -2.11
CA TRP A 99 2.54 6.51 -1.42
C TRP A 99 3.14 7.56 -2.35
N HIS A 100 2.69 8.81 -2.20
CA HIS A 100 3.19 9.92 -2.98
C HIS A 100 3.19 11.23 -2.18
N VAL A 101 4.04 12.18 -2.59
CA VAL A 101 4.13 13.50 -1.94
C VAL A 101 2.91 14.36 -2.25
N LYS A 102 2.40 14.23 -3.46
CA LYS A 102 1.26 14.96 -3.98
C LYS A 102 -0.01 14.10 -3.97
N ARG A 103 -1.14 14.79 -3.93
CA ARG A 103 -2.47 14.23 -4.12
C ARG A 103 -2.88 14.38 -5.59
N GLY A 104 -3.70 13.48 -6.12
CA GLY A 104 -4.40 13.68 -7.40
C GLY A 104 -3.62 13.36 -8.64
N SER A 105 -4.05 13.97 -9.75
CA SER A 105 -3.65 13.60 -11.10
C SER A 105 -2.14 13.42 -11.25
N ILE A 106 -1.33 14.34 -10.74
CA ILE A 106 0.15 14.22 -10.81
C ILE A 106 0.63 12.89 -10.22
N ALA A 107 0.12 12.52 -9.03
CA ALA A 107 0.49 11.28 -8.38
C ALA A 107 -0.06 10.05 -9.13
N THR A 108 -1.31 10.10 -9.56
CA THR A 108 -1.96 8.97 -10.25
C THR A 108 -1.39 8.73 -11.65
N GLU A 109 -0.91 9.77 -12.33
CA GLU A 109 -0.12 9.67 -13.56
C GLU A 109 1.24 9.01 -13.29
N GLU A 110 1.98 9.46 -12.27
CA GLU A 110 3.30 8.90 -11.92
C GLU A 110 3.21 7.44 -11.43
N ILE A 111 2.15 7.08 -10.69
CA ILE A 111 1.86 5.69 -10.28
C ILE A 111 1.50 4.83 -11.50
N GLY A 112 0.88 5.42 -12.53
CA GLY A 112 0.69 4.79 -13.83
C GLY A 112 -0.40 3.71 -13.90
N ILE A 113 -1.21 3.49 -12.85
CA ILE A 113 -2.32 2.51 -12.88
C ILE A 113 -3.57 3.11 -13.52
N LEU A 114 -4.06 4.23 -12.98
CA LEU A 114 -5.32 4.85 -13.43
C LEU A 114 -5.31 5.31 -14.90
N PRO A 115 -4.22 5.89 -15.44
CA PRO A 115 -4.19 6.34 -16.85
C PRO A 115 -4.38 5.20 -17.86
N ARG A 116 -4.02 3.98 -17.46
CA ARG A 116 -4.09 2.77 -18.30
C ARG A 116 -5.40 2.02 -18.13
N PHE A 117 -6.22 2.36 -17.14
CA PHE A 117 -7.46 1.66 -16.85
C PHE A 117 -8.61 2.12 -17.76
N LYS A 118 -9.39 1.15 -18.27
CA LYS A 118 -10.50 1.41 -19.21
C LYS A 118 -11.85 0.84 -18.74
N GLY A 119 -11.89 0.25 -17.54
CA GLY A 119 -13.13 -0.30 -16.96
C GLY A 119 -14.00 0.76 -16.28
N THR A 120 -14.62 0.38 -15.17
CA THR A 120 -15.42 1.27 -14.31
C THR A 120 -14.65 1.65 -13.05
N MET A 121 -14.43 2.94 -12.83
CA MET A 121 -13.78 3.48 -11.64
C MET A 121 -14.84 3.95 -10.65
N VAL A 122 -14.80 3.39 -9.45
CA VAL A 122 -15.65 3.75 -8.31
C VAL A 122 -14.86 4.63 -7.37
N HIS A 123 -15.28 5.86 -7.17
CA HIS A 123 -14.58 6.85 -6.35
C HIS A 123 -15.53 7.84 -5.65
N ASP A 124 -14.99 8.71 -4.82
CA ASP A 124 -15.68 9.61 -3.90
C ASP A 124 -16.05 10.98 -4.50
N PHE A 125 -16.49 10.98 -5.77
CA PHE A 125 -16.85 12.17 -6.57
C PHE A 125 -15.74 13.23 -6.68
N TRP A 126 -14.48 12.83 -6.47
CA TRP A 126 -13.39 13.79 -6.54
C TRP A 126 -13.07 14.19 -7.99
N GLN A 127 -13.06 15.50 -8.25
CA GLN A 127 -12.95 16.11 -9.58
C GLN A 127 -11.77 15.61 -10.41
N PRO A 128 -10.55 15.44 -9.86
CA PRO A 128 -9.39 14.96 -10.60
C PRO A 128 -9.47 13.51 -11.09
N TYR A 129 -10.54 12.76 -10.86
CA TYR A 129 -10.70 11.46 -11.51
C TYR A 129 -11.40 11.56 -12.86
N TYR A 130 -12.23 12.58 -13.09
CA TYR A 130 -13.08 12.67 -14.27
C TYR A 130 -12.33 12.93 -15.60
N HIS A 131 -11.03 13.26 -15.56
CA HIS A 131 -10.23 13.39 -16.79
C HIS A 131 -9.79 12.04 -17.36
N TYR A 132 -9.97 10.94 -16.61
CA TYR A 132 -9.67 9.60 -17.11
C TYR A 132 -10.78 9.12 -18.05
N GLY A 133 -10.41 8.61 -19.23
CA GLY A 133 -11.36 8.10 -20.22
C GLY A 133 -11.94 6.72 -19.89
N CYS A 134 -12.44 6.54 -18.67
CA CYS A 134 -13.07 5.32 -18.16
C CYS A 134 -14.50 5.60 -17.70
N HIS A 135 -15.27 4.57 -17.37
CA HIS A 135 -16.60 4.79 -16.81
C HIS A 135 -16.47 5.19 -15.34
N HIS A 136 -17.22 6.19 -14.89
CA HIS A 136 -17.16 6.66 -13.50
C HIS A 136 -18.44 6.30 -12.76
N THR A 137 -18.29 5.82 -11.53
CA THR A 137 -19.40 5.57 -10.61
C THR A 137 -19.04 6.10 -9.23
N ILE A 138 -20.05 6.55 -8.50
CA ILE A 138 -19.87 7.15 -7.18
C ILE A 138 -19.92 6.05 -6.13
N SER A 139 -18.95 6.03 -5.23
CA SER A 139 -19.02 5.22 -4.02
C SER A 139 -20.04 5.83 -3.06
N ILE A 140 -21.14 5.09 -2.81
CA ILE A 140 -22.23 5.50 -1.91
C ILE A 140 -21.70 5.73 -0.49
N ILE A 141 -20.78 4.88 -0.03
CA ILE A 141 -20.20 4.95 1.33
C ILE A 141 -19.43 6.25 1.54
N SER A 142 -18.61 6.66 0.57
CA SER A 142 -17.86 7.92 0.68
C SER A 142 -18.71 9.16 0.38
N ALA A 143 -19.71 9.04 -0.50
CA ALA A 143 -20.59 10.14 -0.86
C ALA A 143 -21.46 10.58 0.34
N SER A 144 -21.97 9.62 1.12
CA SER A 144 -22.74 9.91 2.34
C SER A 144 -21.90 10.65 3.40
N CYS A 145 -20.63 10.31 3.58
CA CYS A 145 -19.77 11.02 4.55
C CYS A 145 -19.46 12.47 4.14
N LYS A 146 -19.32 12.77 2.84
CA LYS A 146 -19.03 14.13 2.38
C LYS A 146 -20.27 15.04 2.36
N ALA A 147 -21.45 14.50 2.05
CA ALA A 147 -22.70 15.26 2.03
C ALA A 147 -23.15 15.75 3.42
N PHE A 148 -22.70 15.13 4.50
CA PHE A 148 -22.98 15.56 5.88
C PHE A 148 -21.96 16.58 6.44
N LEU A 149 -20.89 16.90 5.70
CA LEU A 149 -19.81 17.78 6.14
C LEU A 149 -19.70 19.08 5.30
N SER A 150 -20.72 19.40 4.51
CA SER A 150 -20.89 20.69 3.81
C SER A 150 -22.07 21.45 4.37
#